data_AF-A0A7Y4H6P9-F1
#
_entry.id   AF-A0A7Y4H6P9-F1
#
_cell.length_a   1.000
_cell.length_b   1.000
_cell.length_c   1.000
_cell.angle_alpha   90.00
_cell.angle_beta   90.00
_cell.angle_gamma   90.00
#
_symmetry.space_group_name_H-M   'P 1'
#
loop_
_entity.id
_entity.type
_entity.pdbx_description
1 polymer ?
#
loop_
_entity_poly.entity_id
_entity_poly.type
_entity_poly.pdbx_seq_one_letter_code
_entity_poly.pdbx_strand_id
1 'polypeptide(L)'
;MIDFGLDIQEAIEMPRFLSGRFALGEARDTLHIESRFPEATIEALARRGHTINRWDAWNEMAGHAHGITIDRRNGMLSGGSDPRSDGAAIGY
;
A
#
# COMPACT_ATOMS: atom_id res chain seq x y z
N MET A 1 -4.26 10.20 2.56
CA MET A 1 -5.42 10.95 3.07
C MET A 1 -5.03 12.21 3.81
N ILE A 2 -4.33 12.15 4.95
CA ILE A 2 -3.98 13.36 5.72
C ILE A 2 -2.79 14.09 5.10
N ASP A 3 -1.60 13.49 5.11
CA ASP A 3 -0.37 14.19 4.69
C ASP A 3 -0.33 14.52 3.19
N PHE A 4 -0.87 13.63 2.35
CA PHE A 4 -0.87 13.75 0.90
C PHE A 4 -2.23 14.16 0.31
N GLY A 5 -3.24 14.44 1.15
CA GLY A 5 -4.56 14.88 0.68
C GLY A 5 -5.36 13.88 -0.17
N LEU A 6 -4.86 12.64 -0.33
CA LEU A 6 -5.48 11.60 -1.17
C LEU A 6 -6.90 11.25 -0.72
N ASP A 7 -7.77 10.94 -1.68
CA ASP A 7 -9.03 10.28 -1.39
C ASP A 7 -8.83 8.82 -0.90
N ILE A 8 -9.93 8.14 -0.55
CA ILE A 8 -9.86 6.77 0.01
C ILE A 8 -9.37 5.73 -1.00
N GLN A 9 -9.77 5.82 -2.27
CA GLN A 9 -9.34 4.88 -3.30
C GLN A 9 -7.88 5.13 -3.65
N GLU A 10 -7.50 6.39 -3.88
CA GLU A 10 -6.11 6.78 -4.11
C GLU A 10 -5.18 6.32 -2.97
N ALA A 11 -5.59 6.50 -1.71
CA ALA A 11 -4.79 6.07 -0.56
C ALA A 11 -4.62 4.55 -0.48
N ILE A 12 -5.66 3.78 -0.80
CA ILE A 12 -5.60 2.31 -0.87
C ILE A 12 -4.68 1.87 -2.02
N GLU A 13 -4.74 2.56 -3.15
CA GLU A 13 -4.02 2.23 -4.37
C GLU A 13 -2.54 2.53 -4.33
N MET A 14 -2.10 3.44 -3.46
CA MET A 14 -0.69 3.76 -3.29
C MET A 14 0.18 2.50 -3.11
N PRO A 15 1.40 2.51 -3.65
CA PRO A 15 2.33 1.40 -3.46
C PRO A 15 2.69 1.25 -1.98
N ARG A 16 2.76 0.00 -1.53
CA ARG A 16 2.95 -0.39 -0.14
C ARG A 16 4.29 -1.08 0.06
N PHE A 17 4.79 -0.96 1.27
CA PHE A 17 5.95 -1.70 1.75
C PHE A 17 5.62 -2.34 3.09
N LEU A 18 6.32 -3.42 3.42
CA LEU A 18 6.26 -4.10 4.71
C LEU A 18 7.69 -4.27 5.22
N SER A 19 7.96 -3.75 6.40
CA SER A 19 9.25 -3.89 7.07
C SER A 19 9.15 -4.97 8.13
N GLY A 20 9.98 -6.00 8.01
CA GLY A 20 10.00 -7.10 8.96
C GLY A 20 10.08 -8.45 8.27
N ARG A 21 10.32 -9.48 9.09
CA ARG A 21 10.27 -10.87 8.63
C ARG A 21 8.84 -11.25 8.23
N PHE A 22 8.64 -11.63 6.97
CA PHE A 22 7.36 -12.14 6.48
C PHE A 22 7.34 -13.67 6.39
N ALA A 23 8.41 -14.28 5.84
CA ALA A 23 8.57 -15.72 5.70
C ALA A 23 9.56 -16.33 6.71
N LEU A 24 9.49 -17.65 6.88
CA LEU A 24 10.46 -18.38 7.71
C LEU A 24 11.86 -18.30 7.08
N GLY A 25 12.86 -17.94 7.90
CA GLY A 25 14.25 -17.83 7.46
C GLY A 25 14.64 -16.47 6.87
N GLU A 26 13.71 -15.54 6.72
CA GLU A 26 14.03 -14.18 6.28
C GLU A 26 14.73 -13.36 7.38
N ALA A 27 15.55 -12.41 6.94
CA ALA A 27 16.22 -11.47 7.84
C ALA A 27 15.17 -10.60 8.56
N ARG A 28 15.42 -10.27 9.83
CA ARG A 28 14.51 -9.49 10.68
C ARG A 28 14.09 -8.17 10.04
N ASP A 29 15.01 -7.52 9.34
CA ASP A 29 14.83 -6.16 8.80
C ASP A 29 14.68 -6.16 7.27
N THR A 30 14.16 -7.26 6.70
CA THR A 30 13.82 -7.33 5.27
C THR A 30 12.74 -6.30 4.96
N LEU A 31 12.97 -5.49 3.92
CA LEU A 31 12.01 -4.53 3.42
C LEU A 31 11.37 -5.08 2.15
N HIS A 32 10.14 -5.57 2.29
CA HIS A 32 9.29 -5.97 1.17
C HIS A 32 8.67 -4.72 0.56
N ILE A 33 8.84 -4.51 -0.74
CA ILE A 33 8.39 -3.29 -1.40
C ILE A 33 7.84 -3.59 -2.79
N GLU A 34 6.65 -3.08 -3.11
CA GLU A 34 6.06 -3.24 -4.44
C GLU A 34 6.89 -2.52 -5.52
N SER A 35 6.96 -3.12 -6.70
CA SER A 35 7.70 -2.60 -7.86
C SER A 35 7.18 -1.27 -8.41
N ARG A 36 5.98 -0.86 -7.98
CA ARG A 36 5.31 0.41 -8.35
C ARG A 36 5.91 1.64 -7.66
N PHE A 37 6.74 1.46 -6.63
CA PHE A 37 7.58 2.56 -6.16
C PHE A 37 8.56 2.98 -7.27
N PRO A 38 8.91 4.28 -7.39
CA PRO A 38 9.94 4.71 -8.32
C PRO A 38 11.26 3.96 -8.10
N GLU A 39 11.90 3.51 -9.18
CA GLU A 39 13.16 2.75 -9.10
C GLU A 39 14.22 3.48 -8.26
N ALA A 40 14.35 4.80 -8.48
CA ALA A 40 15.28 5.64 -7.75
C ALA A 40 15.05 5.60 -6.22
N THR A 41 13.80 5.44 -5.76
CA THR A 41 13.47 5.30 -4.34
C THR A 41 13.94 3.94 -3.81
N ILE A 42 13.66 2.86 -4.53
CA ILE A 42 14.06 1.49 -4.15
C ILE A 42 15.59 1.40 -4.06
N GLU A 43 16.31 1.88 -5.07
CA GLU A 43 17.77 1.90 -5.06
C GLU A 43 18.33 2.76 -3.93
N ALA A 44 17.71 3.90 -3.64
CA ALA A 44 18.17 4.77 -2.57
C ALA A 44 17.96 4.15 -1.18
N LEU A 45 16.96 3.28 -1.01
CA LEU A 45 16.78 2.48 0.21
C LEU A 45 17.84 1.37 0.28
N ALA A 46 18.10 0.66 -0.81
CA ALA A 46 19.17 -0.34 -0.87
C ALA A 46 20.55 0.25 -0.52
N ARG A 47 20.88 1.44 -1.07
CA ARG A 47 22.12 2.17 -0.74
C ARG A 47 22.23 2.59 0.72
N ARG A 48 21.10 2.69 1.44
CA ARG A 48 21.07 2.97 2.89
C ARG A 48 21.19 1.69 3.75
N GLY A 49 21.37 0.53 3.13
CA GLY A 49 21.59 -0.74 3.82
C GLY A 49 20.35 -1.59 4.05
N HIS A 50 19.19 -1.22 3.48
CA HIS A 50 18.00 -2.07 3.55
C HIS A 50 18.18 -3.33 2.70
N THR A 51 17.88 -4.49 3.27
CA THR A 51 17.73 -5.74 2.51
C THR A 51 16.39 -5.70 1.78
N ILE A 52 16.42 -5.38 0.48
CA ILE A 52 15.21 -5.23 -0.33
C ILE A 52 14.74 -6.57 -0.86
N ASN A 53 13.48 -6.90 -0.61
CA ASN A 53 12.73 -7.90 -1.36
C ASN A 53 11.70 -7.18 -2.24
N ARG A 54 11.90 -7.20 -3.56
CA ARG A 54 11.01 -6.50 -4.50
C ARG A 54 9.85 -7.41 -4.87
N TRP A 55 8.63 -6.95 -4.60
CA TRP A 55 7.40 -7.60 -5.04
C TRP A 55 6.92 -7.05 -6.37
N ASP A 56 6.13 -7.84 -7.09
CA ASP A 56 5.43 -7.41 -8.28
C ASP A 56 4.40 -6.30 -7.98
N ALA A 57 3.87 -5.71 -9.04
CA ALA A 57 2.82 -4.69 -8.92
C ALA A 57 1.55 -5.32 -8.34
N TRP A 58 0.93 -4.65 -7.37
CA TRP A 58 -0.32 -5.10 -6.72
C TRP A 58 -0.19 -6.46 -6.02
N ASN A 59 0.95 -6.70 -5.38
CA ASN A 59 1.19 -7.97 -4.71
C ASN A 59 0.25 -8.14 -3.50
N GLU A 60 -0.53 -9.23 -3.47
CA GLU A 60 -1.51 -9.55 -2.42
C GLU A 60 -0.90 -9.63 -1.01
N MET A 61 0.38 -9.99 -0.90
CA MET A 61 1.09 -10.07 0.39
C MET A 61 1.27 -8.68 1.03
N ALA A 62 1.06 -7.59 0.29
CA ALA A 62 1.00 -6.23 0.82
C ALA A 62 -0.31 -5.90 1.58
N GLY A 63 -1.19 -6.90 1.74
CA GLY A 63 -2.42 -6.81 2.51
C GLY A 63 -3.60 -6.28 1.70
N HIS A 64 -4.80 -6.54 2.21
CA HIS A 64 -6.07 -6.18 1.59
C HIS A 64 -6.80 -5.16 2.47
N ALA A 65 -7.00 -3.95 1.96
CA ALA A 65 -7.63 -2.86 2.69
C ALA A 65 -8.83 -2.30 1.91
N HIS A 66 -9.96 -2.15 2.61
CA HIS A 66 -11.15 -1.46 2.10
C HIS A 66 -11.54 -0.37 3.11
N GLY A 67 -12.23 0.68 2.65
CA GLY A 67 -12.61 1.77 3.54
C GLY A 67 -13.73 2.63 3.01
N ILE A 68 -14.37 3.35 3.93
CA ILE A 68 -15.37 4.37 3.65
C ILE A 68 -14.99 5.63 4.41
N THR A 69 -15.06 6.76 3.73
CA THR A 69 -14.89 8.10 4.31
C THR A 69 -16.19 8.85 4.27
N ILE A 70 -16.38 9.73 5.26
CA ILE A 70 -17.57 10.56 5.40
C ILE A 70 -17.12 12.01 5.44
N ASP A 71 -17.50 12.79 4.43
CA ASP A 71 -17.34 14.24 4.49
C ASP A 71 -18.29 14.79 5.56
N ARG A 72 -17.71 15.32 6.63
CA ARG A 72 -18.45 15.84 7.79
C ARG A 72 -19.27 17.09 7.47
N ARG A 73 -19.01 17.79 6.36
CA ARG A 73 -19.71 19.04 6.00
C ARG A 73 -21.01 18.79 5.26
N ASN A 74 -21.05 17.82 4.35
CA ASN A 74 -22.20 17.56 3.47
C ASN A 74 -22.74 16.12 3.60
N GLY A 75 -22.08 15.24 4.37
CA GLY A 75 -22.50 13.85 4.56
C GLY A 75 -22.12 12.92 3.40
N MET A 76 -21.36 13.37 2.40
CA MET A 76 -20.95 12.56 1.26
C MET A 76 -20.14 11.35 1.74
N LEU A 77 -20.50 10.17 1.22
CA LEU A 77 -19.77 8.92 1.45
C LEU A 77 -18.88 8.62 0.25
N SER A 78 -17.63 8.27 0.50
CA SER A 78 -16.72 7.78 -0.54
C SER A 78 -16.10 6.48 -0.10
N GLY A 79 -16.26 5.43 -0.92
CA GLY A 79 -15.75 4.10 -0.66
C GLY A 79 -14.54 3.78 -1.52
N GLY A 80 -13.62 2.98 -1.00
CA GLY A 80 -12.48 2.45 -1.75
C GLY A 80 -12.29 0.96 -1.53
N SER A 81 -11.86 0.25 -2.57
CA SER A 81 -11.61 -1.19 -2.56
C SER A 81 -10.21 -1.50 -3.04
N ASP A 82 -9.52 -2.42 -2.37
CA ASP A 82 -8.17 -2.83 -2.77
C ASP A 82 -8.19 -3.55 -4.11
N PRO A 83 -7.43 -3.10 -5.12
CA PRO A 83 -7.25 -3.87 -6.35
C PRO A 83 -6.32 -5.09 -6.18
N ARG A 84 -5.70 -5.27 -5.00
CA ARG A 84 -4.88 -6.46 -4.67
C ARG A 84 -5.70 -7.68 -4.30
N SER A 85 -7.00 -7.53 -4.08
CA SER A 85 -7.91 -8.60 -3.69
C SER A 85 -9.24 -8.51 -4.40
N ASP A 86 -10.00 -9.58 -4.35
CA ASP A 86 -11.40 -9.56 -4.78
C ASP A 86 -12.23 -8.62 -3.89
N GLY A 87 -13.19 -7.92 -4.50
CA GLY A 87 -14.11 -7.03 -3.80
C GLY A 87 -14.47 -5.79 -4.61
N ALA A 88 -15.48 -5.06 -4.15
CA ALA A 88 -15.87 -3.79 -4.73
C ALA A 88 -16.44 -2.86 -3.66
N ALA A 89 -16.18 -1.55 -3.80
CA ALA A 89 -16.90 -0.52 -3.07
C ALA A 89 -18.16 -0.15 -3.86
N ILE A 90 -19.34 -0.34 -3.27
CA ILE A 90 -20.64 -0.11 -3.91
C ILE A 90 -21.47 0.83 -3.03
N GLY A 91 -22.10 1.83 -3.63
CA GLY A 91 -22.95 2.83 -2.94
C GLY A 91 -24.18 3.21 -3.76
N TYR A 92 -25.12 3.91 -3.13
CA TYR A 92 -26.36 4.43 -3.71
C TYR A 92 -26.70 5.81 -3.15
#